data_AF-A0A8X6IW04-F1
#
_entry.id   AF-A0A8X6IW04-F1
#
_cell.length_a   1.000
_cell.length_b   1.000
_cell.length_c   1.000
_cell.angle_alpha   90.00
_cell.angle_beta   90.00
_cell.angle_gamma   90.00
#
_symmetry.space_group_name_H-M   'P 1'
#
loop_
_entity.id
_entity.type
_entity.pdbx_description
1 polymer ?
#
loop_
_entity_poly.entity_id
_entity_poly.type
_entity_poly.pdbx_seq_one_letter_code
_entity_poly.pdbx_strand_id
1 'polypeptide(L)'
;MADRLAKQGTALPQPKQPSTLHSAKSQIKSAVERWNCQRRERLSLGKNWESLVSRGPLDHNLPCAVSVAAFRMRTGHDYLAAHLHRINVLPSPECQLCGYGTMNTEHLTCSALDHSKNYQDSFFTHLYWSARHLMAQQPRVGVS
;
A
#
# COMPACT_ATOMS: atom_id res chain seq x y z
N MET A 1 -24.88 -44.30 -32.10
CA MET A 1 -26.17 -44.04 -31.43
C MET A 1 -26.02 -43.46 -30.03
N ALA A 2 -25.08 -43.95 -29.21
CA ALA A 2 -24.86 -43.45 -27.84
C ALA A 2 -24.57 -41.93 -27.76
N ASP A 3 -23.75 -41.38 -28.66
CA ASP A 3 -23.40 -39.95 -28.65
C ASP A 3 -24.60 -39.03 -28.93
N ARG A 4 -25.51 -39.46 -29.81
CA ARG A 4 -26.76 -38.73 -30.10
C ARG A 4 -27.69 -38.71 -28.89
N LEU A 5 -27.74 -39.82 -28.14
CA LEU A 5 -28.53 -39.94 -26.92
C LEU A 5 -27.90 -39.15 -25.76
N ALA A 6 -26.58 -39.11 -25.66
CA ALA A 6 -25.87 -38.29 -24.68
C ALA A 6 -26.14 -36.78 -24.89
N LYS A 7 -26.12 -36.32 -26.15
CA LYS A 7 -26.47 -34.93 -26.54
C LYS A 7 -27.94 -34.58 -26.29
N GLN A 8 -28.85 -35.54 -26.42
CA GLN A 8 -30.27 -35.34 -26.06
C GLN A 8 -30.45 -35.30 -24.53
N GLY A 9 -29.65 -36.08 -23.79
CA GLY A 9 -29.66 -36.08 -22.32
C GLY A 9 -29.15 -34.78 -21.69
N THR A 10 -28.21 -34.08 -22.32
CA THR A 10 -27.73 -32.76 -21.84
C THR A 10 -28.75 -31.63 -22.04
N ALA A 11 -29.74 -31.83 -22.92
CA ALA A 11 -30.85 -30.90 -23.11
C ALA A 11 -31.98 -31.08 -22.09
N LEU A 12 -31.97 -32.16 -21.30
CA LEU A 12 -32.94 -32.41 -20.25
C LEU A 12 -32.55 -31.66 -18.96
N PRO A 13 -33.52 -31.13 -18.18
CA PRO A 13 -33.25 -30.52 -16.90
C PRO A 13 -32.55 -31.53 -15.98
N GLN A 14 -31.30 -31.25 -15.62
CA GLN A 14 -30.60 -32.08 -14.65
C GLN A 14 -31.24 -31.86 -13.27
N PRO A 15 -31.44 -32.94 -12.48
CA PRO A 15 -31.87 -32.79 -11.10
C PRO A 15 -30.85 -31.90 -10.36
N LYS A 16 -31.34 -30.89 -9.63
CA LYS A 16 -30.48 -30.04 -8.81
C LYS A 16 -29.80 -30.92 -7.78
N GLN A 17 -28.54 -31.26 -8.03
CA GLN A 17 -27.69 -31.95 -7.08
C GLN A 17 -27.65 -31.11 -5.79
N PRO A 18 -28.00 -31.65 -4.62
CA PRO A 18 -27.97 -30.89 -3.40
C PRO A 18 -26.54 -30.45 -3.12
N SER A 19 -26.31 -29.12 -3.08
CA SER A 19 -25.02 -28.58 -2.69
C SER A 19 -24.76 -28.93 -1.23
N THR A 20 -23.60 -29.51 -0.94
CA THR A 20 -23.18 -29.69 0.45
C THR A 20 -23.08 -28.32 1.13
N LEU A 21 -23.32 -28.28 2.45
CA LEU A 21 -23.15 -27.05 3.24
C LEU A 21 -21.75 -26.45 3.08
N HIS A 22 -20.72 -27.29 2.93
CA HIS A 22 -19.35 -26.87 2.65
C HIS A 22 -19.24 -26.10 1.32
N SER A 23 -19.80 -26.66 0.24
CA SER A 23 -19.79 -26.01 -1.08
C SER A 23 -20.55 -24.68 -1.04
N ALA A 24 -21.74 -24.65 -0.43
CA ALA A 24 -22.51 -23.43 -0.27
C ALA A 24 -21.74 -22.36 0.53
N LYS A 25 -21.13 -22.74 1.67
CA LYS A 25 -20.29 -21.84 2.47
C LYS A 25 -19.10 -21.30 1.66
N SER A 26 -18.41 -22.15 0.91
CA SER A 26 -17.28 -21.76 0.07
C SER A 26 -17.71 -20.75 -1.00
N GLN A 27 -18.84 -20.99 -1.67
CA GLN A 27 -19.38 -20.08 -2.68
C GLN A 27 -19.73 -18.71 -2.09
N ILE A 28 -20.39 -18.68 -0.93
CA ILE A 28 -20.70 -17.44 -0.21
C ILE A 28 -19.41 -16.70 0.16
N LYS A 29 -18.44 -17.40 0.75
CA LYS A 29 -17.14 -16.82 1.11
C LYS A 29 -16.47 -16.18 -0.12
N SER A 30 -16.35 -16.91 -1.22
CA SER A 30 -15.74 -16.38 -2.44
C SER A 30 -16.53 -15.23 -3.08
N ALA A 31 -17.87 -15.22 -2.96
CA ALA A 31 -18.69 -14.10 -3.41
C ALA A 31 -18.44 -12.84 -2.56
N VAL A 32 -18.40 -12.99 -1.24
CA VAL A 32 -18.10 -11.90 -0.29
C VAL A 32 -16.68 -11.36 -0.49
N GLU A 33 -15.69 -12.24 -0.70
CA GLU A 33 -14.31 -11.85 -0.99
C GLU A 33 -14.21 -11.03 -2.26
N ARG A 34 -14.83 -11.50 -3.37
CA ARG A 34 -14.86 -10.76 -4.64
C ARG A 34 -15.53 -9.40 -4.48
N TRP A 35 -16.68 -9.35 -3.83
CA TRP A 35 -17.38 -8.09 -3.56
C TRP A 35 -16.52 -7.13 -2.75
N ASN A 36 -15.83 -7.62 -1.73
CA ASN A 36 -14.91 -6.81 -0.92
C ASN A 36 -13.70 -6.31 -1.74
N CYS A 37 -13.12 -7.13 -2.62
CA CYS A 37 -12.04 -6.69 -3.50
C CYS A 37 -12.49 -5.54 -4.41
N GLN A 38 -13.57 -5.74 -5.16
CA GLN A 38 -14.13 -4.72 -6.06
C GLN A 38 -14.51 -3.44 -5.31
N ARG A 39 -15.10 -3.59 -4.11
CA ARG A 39 -15.45 -2.45 -3.26
C ARG A 39 -14.21 -1.69 -2.81
N ARG A 40 -13.15 -2.38 -2.38
CA ARG A 40 -11.89 -1.73 -1.97
C ARG A 40 -11.23 -1.00 -3.13
N GLU A 41 -11.14 -1.62 -4.30
CA GLU A 41 -10.62 -0.99 -5.53
C GLU A 41 -11.36 0.31 -5.84
N ARG A 42 -12.69 0.26 -5.90
CA ARG A 42 -13.52 1.45 -6.16
C ARG A 42 -13.32 2.54 -5.11
N LEU A 43 -13.25 2.16 -3.83
CA LEU A 43 -13.06 3.13 -2.73
C LEU A 43 -11.64 3.66 -2.63
N SER A 44 -10.67 3.01 -3.27
CA SER A 44 -9.27 3.40 -3.23
C SER A 44 -8.92 4.41 -4.32
N LEU A 45 -9.67 4.45 -5.42
CA LEU A 45 -9.44 5.36 -6.54
C LEU A 45 -9.20 6.81 -6.09
N GLY A 46 -8.07 7.38 -6.51
CA GLY A 46 -7.69 8.75 -6.20
C GLY A 46 -7.22 8.98 -4.76
N LYS A 47 -7.11 7.93 -3.93
CA LYS A 47 -6.58 8.03 -2.57
C LYS A 47 -5.11 7.64 -2.55
N ASN A 48 -4.36 8.19 -1.61
CA ASN A 48 -2.93 7.91 -1.46
C ASN A 48 -2.62 6.41 -1.23
N TRP A 49 -3.58 5.61 -0.75
CA TRP A 49 -3.43 4.17 -0.53
C TRP A 49 -3.95 3.31 -1.68
N GLU A 50 -4.40 3.89 -2.81
CA GLU A 50 -4.78 3.17 -4.03
C GLU A 50 -3.71 2.17 -4.45
N SER A 51 -2.45 2.60 -4.35
CA SER A 51 -1.30 1.79 -4.70
C SER A 51 -1.29 0.45 -3.96
N LEU A 52 -1.73 0.37 -2.69
CA LEU A 52 -1.78 -0.88 -1.92
C LEU A 52 -2.78 -1.89 -2.50
N VAL A 53 -3.87 -1.40 -3.08
CA VAL A 53 -4.88 -2.26 -3.72
C VAL A 53 -4.39 -2.68 -5.10
N SER A 54 -3.88 -1.74 -5.90
CA SER A 54 -3.51 -2.00 -7.30
C SER A 54 -2.21 -2.80 -7.47
N ARG A 55 -1.18 -2.55 -6.64
CA ARG A 55 0.11 -3.30 -6.73
C ARG A 55 0.25 -4.40 -5.68
N GLY A 56 -0.79 -4.66 -4.89
CA GLY A 56 -0.80 -5.73 -3.87
C GLY A 56 -0.01 -5.43 -2.60
N PRO A 57 -0.04 -6.34 -1.60
CA PRO A 57 0.66 -6.14 -0.33
C PRO A 57 2.18 -6.03 -0.52
N LEU A 58 2.87 -5.48 0.48
CA LEU A 58 4.32 -5.58 0.55
C LEU A 58 4.71 -7.03 0.88
N ASP A 59 5.92 -7.43 0.47
CA ASP A 59 6.45 -8.76 0.79
C ASP A 59 6.56 -8.95 2.31
N HIS A 60 6.00 -10.06 2.80
CA HIS A 60 5.98 -10.41 4.22
C HIS A 60 7.36 -10.85 4.75
N ASN A 61 8.31 -11.16 3.86
CA ASN A 61 9.68 -11.57 4.24
C ASN A 61 10.60 -10.37 4.45
N LEU A 62 10.14 -9.15 4.17
CA LEU A 62 10.95 -7.95 4.38
C LEU A 62 11.21 -7.71 5.87
N PRO A 63 12.43 -7.28 6.25
CA PRO A 63 12.69 -6.80 7.60
C PRO A 63 11.70 -5.70 7.99
N CYS A 64 11.30 -5.67 9.26
CA CYS A 64 10.26 -4.75 9.76
C CYS A 64 10.57 -3.29 9.40
N ALA A 65 11.82 -2.85 9.54
CA ALA A 65 12.22 -1.48 9.21
C ALA A 65 12.00 -1.12 7.72
N VAL A 66 12.23 -2.07 6.82
CA VAL A 66 12.03 -1.91 5.37
C VAL A 66 10.54 -1.91 5.05
N SER A 67 9.79 -2.88 5.58
CA SER A 67 8.35 -2.99 5.36
C SER A 67 7.60 -1.74 5.85
N VAL A 68 7.93 -1.22 7.03
CA VAL A 68 7.32 0.00 7.60
C VAL A 68 7.65 1.23 6.75
N ALA A 69 8.90 1.43 6.35
CA ALA A 69 9.28 2.56 5.52
C ALA A 69 8.58 2.50 4.15
N ALA A 70 8.63 1.35 3.49
CA ALA A 70 7.96 1.14 2.20
C ALA A 70 6.45 1.37 2.30
N PHE A 71 5.79 0.89 3.35
CA PHE A 71 4.36 1.08 3.56
C PHE A 71 4.00 2.56 3.71
N ARG A 72 4.76 3.26 4.54
CA ARG A 72 4.53 4.68 4.84
C ARG A 72 4.75 5.57 3.62
N MET A 73 5.85 5.36 2.89
CA MET A 73 6.14 6.06 1.63
C MET A 73 5.06 5.77 0.58
N ARG A 74 4.70 4.50 0.39
CA ARG A 74 3.72 4.07 -0.62
C ARG A 74 2.30 4.59 -0.37
N THR A 75 1.94 4.82 0.88
CA THR A 75 0.61 5.34 1.28
C THR A 75 0.58 6.85 1.50
N GLY A 76 1.72 7.55 1.33
CA GLY A 76 1.86 8.97 1.66
C GLY A 76 1.65 9.29 3.15
N HIS A 77 1.77 8.30 4.04
CA HIS A 77 1.80 8.45 5.51
C HIS A 77 3.25 8.35 6.00
N ASP A 78 4.15 9.06 5.32
CA ASP A 78 5.59 9.00 5.52
C ASP A 78 6.06 9.72 6.80
N TYR A 79 5.21 10.58 7.39
CA TYR A 79 5.60 11.45 8.51
C TYR A 79 6.81 12.34 8.16
N LEU A 80 7.04 12.64 6.89
CA LEU A 80 7.98 13.67 6.45
C LEU A 80 7.33 15.05 6.59
N ALA A 81 8.09 16.14 6.43
CA ALA A 81 7.62 17.47 6.83
C ALA A 81 6.35 17.88 6.08
N ALA A 82 6.24 17.51 4.79
CA ALA A 82 5.04 17.74 4.00
C ALA A 82 3.79 17.08 4.60
N HIS A 83 3.90 15.80 5.01
CA HIS A 83 2.80 15.09 5.64
C HIS A 83 2.46 15.69 7.01
N LEU A 84 3.48 15.99 7.82
CA LEU A 84 3.31 16.58 9.14
C LEU A 84 2.66 17.96 9.09
N HIS A 85 3.03 18.78 8.10
CA HIS A 85 2.40 20.07 7.85
C HIS A 85 0.93 19.93 7.47
N ARG A 86 0.61 18.98 6.58
CA ARG A 86 -0.78 18.71 6.16
C ARG A 86 -1.70 18.33 7.33
N ILE A 87 -1.16 17.73 8.39
CA ILE A 87 -1.90 17.41 9.63
C ILE A 87 -1.69 18.45 10.75
N ASN A 88 -1.17 19.63 10.42
CA ASN A 88 -0.94 20.77 11.33
C ASN A 88 0.03 20.47 12.49
N VAL A 89 0.97 19.53 12.32
CA VAL A 89 2.02 19.23 13.30
C VAL A 89 3.26 20.12 13.09
N LEU A 90 3.57 20.47 11.84
CA LEU A 90 4.66 21.39 11.49
C LEU A 90 4.12 22.66 10.81
N PRO A 91 4.77 23.82 11.01
CA PRO A 91 4.33 25.08 10.42
C PRO A 91 4.58 25.17 8.92
N SER A 92 5.54 24.40 8.38
CA SER A 92 5.93 24.42 6.97
C SER A 92 6.14 23.00 6.42
N PRO A 93 5.82 22.73 5.14
CA PRO A 93 6.10 21.47 4.48
C PRO A 93 7.54 21.38 3.95
N GLU A 94 8.32 22.45 4.07
CA GLU A 94 9.67 22.55 3.52
C GLU A 94 10.67 21.59 4.19
N CYS A 95 11.70 21.22 3.45
CA CYS A 95 12.79 20.41 3.94
C CYS A 95 13.59 21.14 5.01
N GLN A 96 13.43 20.70 6.25
CA GLN A 96 14.17 21.18 7.41
C GLN A 96 15.65 20.75 7.40
N LEU A 97 16.06 19.86 6.48
CA LEU A 97 17.42 19.33 6.40
C LEU A 97 18.30 20.16 5.45
N CYS A 98 17.80 20.47 4.25
CA CYS A 98 18.53 21.29 3.27
C CYS A 98 17.98 22.71 3.12
N GLY A 99 16.84 23.03 3.72
CA GLY A 99 16.18 24.34 3.64
C GLY A 99 15.47 24.62 2.31
N TYR A 100 15.32 23.62 1.43
CA TYR A 100 14.74 23.83 0.10
C TYR A 100 13.81 22.70 -0.34
N GLY A 101 12.69 23.07 -0.96
CA GLY A 101 11.72 22.13 -1.52
C GLY A 101 10.85 21.44 -0.47
N THR A 102 9.80 20.77 -0.93
CA THR A 102 8.84 20.06 -0.09
C THR A 102 9.40 18.73 0.39
N MET A 103 9.48 18.50 1.71
CA MET A 103 10.00 17.25 2.28
C MET A 103 8.97 16.13 2.19
N ASN A 104 8.97 15.42 1.07
CA ASN A 104 8.15 14.25 0.79
C ASN A 104 9.04 13.07 0.35
N THR A 105 8.42 11.94 -0.01
CA THR A 105 9.13 10.73 -0.47
C THR A 105 10.01 11.01 -1.71
N GLU A 106 9.59 11.89 -2.62
CA GLU A 106 10.36 12.26 -3.82
C GLU A 106 11.63 13.05 -3.48
N HIS A 107 11.56 13.86 -2.43
CA HIS A 107 12.69 14.63 -1.91
C HIS A 107 13.67 13.79 -1.06
N LEU A 108 13.50 12.48 -0.93
CA LEU A 108 14.48 11.64 -0.21
C LEU A 108 15.86 11.59 -0.88
N THR A 109 16.00 12.10 -2.10
CA THR A 109 17.29 12.41 -2.75
C THR A 109 17.91 13.74 -2.26
N CYS A 110 17.46 14.24 -1.11
CA CYS A 110 17.90 15.48 -0.47
C CYS A 110 19.41 15.51 -0.26
N SER A 111 20.08 16.59 -0.70
CA SER A 111 21.53 16.77 -0.57
C SER A 111 22.08 16.70 0.86
N ALA A 112 21.24 16.91 1.88
CA ALA A 112 21.61 16.80 3.29
C ALA A 112 21.66 15.34 3.80
N LEU A 113 21.23 14.36 3.00
CA LEU A 113 21.25 12.94 3.34
C LEU A 113 22.49 12.24 2.79
N ASP A 114 22.96 11.24 3.52
CA ASP A 114 24.05 10.37 3.09
C ASP A 114 23.55 9.33 2.07
N HIS A 115 24.00 9.50 0.82
CA HIS A 115 23.68 8.62 -0.30
C HIS A 115 24.75 7.55 -0.55
N SER A 116 25.85 7.54 0.21
CA SER A 116 26.95 6.60 0.01
C SER A 116 26.55 5.15 0.30
N LYS A 117 25.52 4.95 1.13
CA LYS A 117 25.01 3.64 1.53
C LYS A 117 23.96 3.13 0.55
N ASN A 118 24.43 2.57 -0.56
CA ASN A 118 23.55 1.94 -1.55
C ASN A 118 23.36 0.45 -1.25
N TYR A 119 22.44 0.14 -0.33
CA TYR A 119 21.98 -1.23 -0.14
C TYR A 119 21.00 -1.57 -1.27
N GLN A 120 21.34 -2.58 -2.08
CA GLN A 120 20.63 -2.95 -3.32
C GLN A 120 19.10 -3.08 -3.15
N ASP A 121 18.62 -3.49 -1.97
CA ASP A 121 17.19 -3.67 -1.69
C ASP A 121 16.59 -2.67 -0.66
N SER A 122 17.35 -1.72 -0.13
CA SER A 122 16.87 -0.84 0.96
C SER A 122 17.36 0.60 0.92
N PHE A 123 17.91 1.07 -0.20
CA PHE A 123 18.39 2.45 -0.37
C PHE A 123 17.39 3.52 0.12
N PHE A 124 16.17 3.52 -0.41
CA PHE A 124 15.13 4.48 0.00
C PHE A 124 14.68 4.30 1.46
N THR A 125 14.77 3.08 2.00
CA THR A 125 14.48 2.84 3.42
C THR A 125 15.53 3.50 4.31
N HIS A 126 16.81 3.38 3.96
CA HIS A 126 17.89 4.02 4.70
C HIS A 126 17.74 5.55 4.68
N LEU A 127 17.49 6.13 3.50
CA LEU A 127 17.27 7.57 3.36
C LEU A 127 16.05 8.04 4.15
N TYR A 128 14.94 7.29 4.09
CA TYR A 128 13.74 7.56 4.86
C TYR A 128 14.00 7.62 6.38
N TRP A 129 14.63 6.59 6.93
CA TRP A 129 14.90 6.56 8.37
C TRP A 129 15.93 7.60 8.79
N SER A 130 16.95 7.84 7.96
CA SER A 130 17.95 8.89 8.20
C SER A 130 17.30 10.28 8.23
N ALA A 131 16.45 10.58 7.26
CA ALA A 131 15.68 11.81 7.21
C ALA A 131 14.82 11.99 8.47
N ARG A 132 14.04 10.96 8.83
CA ARG A 132 13.20 10.96 10.03
C ARG A 132 13.99 11.17 11.31
N HIS A 133 15.17 10.56 11.41
CA HIS A 133 16.07 10.71 12.55
C HIS A 133 16.60 12.14 12.66
N LEU A 134 17.13 12.70 11.57
CA LEU A 134 17.66 14.06 11.53
C LEU A 134 16.57 15.11 11.79
N MET A 135 15.39 14.96 11.18
CA MET A 135 14.25 15.85 11.43
C MET A 135 13.80 15.84 12.89
N ALA A 136 13.90 14.69 13.58
CA ALA A 136 13.55 14.60 15.00
C ALA A 136 14.57 15.30 15.92
N GLN A 137 15.80 15.49 15.45
CA GLN A 137 16.86 16.20 16.17
C GLN A 137 16.85 17.71 15.93
N GLN A 138 16.21 18.16 14.84
CA GLN A 138 16.10 19.58 14.57
C GLN A 138 15.32 20.27 15.71
N PRO A 139 15.77 21.44 16.20
CA PRO A 139 14.99 22.23 17.14
C PRO A 139 13.62 22.49 16.54
N ARG A 140 12.56 22.33 17.34
CA ARG A 140 11.24 22.84 16.93
C ARG A 140 11.36 24.35 16.92
N VAL A 141 11.68 24.92 15.76
CA VAL A 141 11.68 26.37 15.59
C VAL A 141 10.22 26.78 15.67
N GLY A 142 9.80 27.15 16.87
CA GLY A 142 8.54 27.85 17.09
C GLY A 142 8.68 29.19 16.41
N VAL A 143 7.85 29.44 15.40
CA VAL A 143 7.67 30.78 14.86
C VAL A 143 7.14 31.62 16.02
N SER A 144 7.96 32.57 16.49
CA SER A 144 7.57 33.61 17.45
C SER A 144 6.70 34.65 16.77
#